data_AF-A0A9X2STD1-F1
#
_entry.id   AF-A0A9X2STD1-F1
#
_cell.length_a   1.000
_cell.length_b   1.000
_cell.length_c   1.000
_cell.angle_alpha   90.00
_cell.angle_beta   90.00
_cell.angle_gamma   90.00
#
_symmetry.space_group_name_H-M   'P 1'
#
loop_
_entity.id
_entity.type
_entity.pdbx_description
1 polymer ?
#
loop_
_entity_poly.entity_id
_entity_poly.type
_entity_poly.pdbx_seq_one_letter_code
_entity_poly.pdbx_strand_id
1 'polypeptide(L)'
;MKKGVIYTLVLFVIFLFIGCRSRDVTIIKFKPYKEKDYITKELNVYEVDKLWYPILDSIITKAEECSEYQELKDKIAFSFGVYGEMMSYSEELEGYAKLASPEVCISALYPKFYNLDRSVGVFYYQGYNYYITNLYDDTYFKKTSEVVIVRYIDPEKWQSAIHDRGDRDMYWWYGYKNESLVNIQYGRCPTLNP
;
A
#
# COMPACT_ATOMS: atom_id res chain seq x y z
N MET A 1 63.85 6.73 15.61
CA MET A 1 63.33 6.68 14.23
C MET A 1 62.33 5.54 13.92
N LYS A 2 62.07 4.55 14.81
CA LYS A 2 61.16 3.43 14.50
C LYS A 2 59.67 3.64 14.83
N LYS A 3 59.31 4.49 15.80
CA LYS A 3 57.90 4.71 16.20
C LYS A 3 57.14 5.65 15.25
N GLY A 4 57.79 6.69 14.74
CA GLY A 4 57.16 7.65 13.82
C GLY A 4 56.72 7.02 12.50
N VAL A 5 57.55 6.16 11.91
CA VAL A 5 57.26 5.47 10.64
C VAL A 5 56.07 4.52 10.75
N ILE A 6 55.89 3.87 11.92
CA ILE A 6 54.73 2.98 12.18
C ILE A 6 53.44 3.79 12.25
N TYR A 7 53.44 4.95 12.93
CA TYR A 7 52.26 5.81 13.00
C TYR A 7 51.85 6.34 11.63
N THR A 8 52.80 6.71 10.77
CA THR A 8 52.50 7.16 9.40
C THR A 8 51.96 6.03 8.53
N LEU A 9 52.51 4.81 8.66
CA LEU A 9 52.02 3.63 7.94
C LEU A 9 50.61 3.22 8.37
N VAL A 10 50.30 3.26 9.67
CA VAL A 10 48.97 2.93 10.20
C VAL A 10 47.92 3.94 9.74
N LEU A 11 48.25 5.24 9.75
CA LEU A 11 47.36 6.28 9.21
C LEU A 11 47.14 6.10 7.70
N PHE A 12 48.17 5.76 6.94
CA PHE A 12 48.06 5.53 5.49
C PHE A 12 47.19 4.32 5.15
N VAL A 13 47.29 3.24 5.94
CA VAL A 13 46.44 2.05 5.79
C VAL A 13 44.98 2.37 6.12
N ILE A 14 44.69 3.18 7.14
CA ILE A 14 43.33 3.63 7.47
C ILE A 14 42.74 4.48 6.32
N PHE A 15 43.53 5.36 5.70
CA PHE A 15 43.10 6.13 4.53
C PHE A 15 42.81 5.26 3.31
N LEU A 16 43.56 4.16 3.10
CA LEU A 16 43.31 3.21 2.01
C LEU A 16 42.01 2.41 2.19
N PHE A 17 41.53 2.22 3.42
CA PHE A 17 40.27 1.50 3.71
C PHE A 17 39.01 2.40 3.76
N ILE A 18 39.16 3.73 3.78
CA ILE A 18 38.02 4.68 3.72
C ILE A 18 37.50 4.86 2.28
N GLY A 19 38.26 4.42 1.26
CA GLY A 19 37.96 4.67 -0.16
C GLY A 19 37.04 3.67 -0.88
N CYS A 20 36.64 2.55 -0.28
CA CYS A 20 35.92 1.48 -1.01
C CYS A 20 34.58 1.09 -0.38
N ARG A 21 33.67 2.06 -0.23
CA ARG A 21 32.22 1.79 -0.21
C ARG A 21 31.48 2.91 -0.94
N SER A 22 31.85 3.18 -2.19
CA SER A 22 30.85 3.66 -3.14
C SER A 22 29.87 2.51 -3.30
N ARG A 23 28.79 2.50 -2.52
CA ARG A 23 27.59 1.74 -2.91
C ARG A 23 27.28 2.23 -4.31
N ASP A 24 27.45 1.39 -5.31
CA ASP A 24 26.97 1.66 -6.65
C ASP A 24 25.48 1.98 -6.50
N VAL A 25 25.15 3.27 -6.49
CA VAL A 25 23.78 3.73 -6.53
C VAL A 25 23.35 3.43 -7.95
N THR A 26 22.80 2.23 -8.16
CA THR A 26 22.17 1.87 -9.42
C THR A 26 20.99 2.81 -9.61
N ILE A 27 21.22 3.92 -10.31
CA ILE A 27 20.16 4.84 -10.69
C ILE A 27 19.32 4.10 -11.72
N ILE A 28 18.24 3.47 -11.24
CA ILE A 28 17.23 2.86 -12.11
C ILE A 28 16.55 4.02 -12.85
N LYS A 29 16.95 4.25 -14.10
CA LYS A 29 16.29 5.24 -14.95
C LYS A 29 14.87 4.77 -15.23
N PHE A 30 13.89 5.46 -14.66
CA PHE A 30 12.47 5.21 -14.93
C PHE A 30 12.21 5.25 -16.44
N LYS A 31 11.65 4.17 -16.97
CA LYS A 31 11.08 4.14 -18.32
C LYS A 31 9.56 4.20 -18.17
N PRO A 32 8.90 5.25 -18.68
CA PRO A 32 7.44 5.28 -18.69
C PRO A 32 6.89 4.08 -19.48
N TYR A 33 5.83 3.47 -18.95
CA TYR A 33 5.14 2.34 -19.59
C TYR A 33 4.51 2.77 -20.92
N LYS A 34 4.59 1.89 -21.93
CA LYS A 34 4.00 2.08 -23.25
C LYS A 34 2.64 1.41 -23.32
N GLU A 35 1.83 1.79 -24.29
CA GLU A 35 0.50 1.22 -24.55
C GLU A 35 0.47 -0.32 -24.52
N LYS A 36 1.47 -0.94 -25.16
CA LYS A 36 1.64 -2.39 -25.25
C LYS A 36 1.95 -3.09 -23.92
N ASP A 37 2.34 -2.33 -22.89
CA ASP A 37 2.67 -2.87 -21.57
C ASP A 37 1.42 -2.95 -20.68
N TYR A 38 0.25 -2.56 -21.21
CA TYR A 38 -1.03 -2.65 -20.51
C TYR A 38 -1.84 -3.86 -20.98
N ILE A 39 -2.49 -4.52 -20.03
CA ILE A 39 -3.45 -5.59 -20.23
C ILE A 39 -4.80 -5.22 -19.63
N THR A 40 -5.82 -6.03 -19.90
CA THR A 40 -7.18 -5.84 -19.39
C THR A 40 -7.64 -7.04 -18.57
N LYS A 41 -8.44 -6.78 -17.54
CA LYS A 41 -9.07 -7.82 -16.70
C LYS A 41 -10.51 -7.45 -16.38
N GLU A 42 -11.36 -8.45 -16.30
CA GLU A 42 -12.73 -8.30 -15.81
C GLU A 42 -12.74 -8.38 -14.27
N LEU A 43 -13.40 -7.42 -13.64
CA LEU A 43 -13.67 -7.41 -12.21
C LEU A 43 -15.17 -7.52 -11.97
N ASN A 44 -15.56 -8.39 -11.04
CA ASN A 44 -16.95 -8.43 -10.57
C ASN A 44 -17.28 -7.15 -9.79
N VAL A 45 -18.48 -6.61 -9.98
CA VAL A 45 -18.97 -5.47 -9.20
C VAL A 45 -19.73 -5.98 -7.98
N TYR A 46 -19.47 -5.36 -6.83
CA TYR A 46 -20.11 -5.66 -5.56
C TYR A 46 -20.82 -4.43 -5.01
N GLU A 47 -21.83 -4.66 -4.19
CA GLU A 47 -22.40 -3.67 -3.26
C GLU A 47 -21.79 -3.90 -1.88
N VAL A 48 -21.23 -2.87 -1.27
CA VAL A 48 -20.71 -2.94 0.11
C VAL A 48 -21.84 -2.76 1.12
N ASP A 49 -21.77 -3.49 2.23
CA ASP A 49 -22.73 -3.36 3.33
C ASP A 49 -22.79 -1.92 3.87
N LYS A 50 -24.00 -1.46 4.16
CA LYS A 50 -24.28 -0.12 4.70
C LYS A 50 -23.59 0.13 6.04
N LEU A 51 -23.27 -0.91 6.80
CA LEU A 51 -22.49 -0.79 8.04
C LEU A 51 -21.15 -0.07 7.83
N TRP A 52 -20.58 -0.14 6.62
CA TRP A 52 -19.32 0.50 6.28
C TRP A 52 -19.44 1.97 5.92
N TYR A 53 -20.64 2.49 5.59
CA TYR A 53 -20.79 3.84 5.04
C TYR A 53 -20.15 4.94 5.93
N PRO A 54 -20.36 4.97 7.26
CA PRO A 54 -19.73 5.98 8.11
C PRO A 54 -18.20 5.91 8.10
N ILE A 55 -17.63 4.71 7.98
CA ILE A 55 -16.19 4.49 7.90
C ILE A 55 -15.66 4.98 6.56
N LEU A 56 -16.34 4.64 5.46
CA LEU A 56 -15.97 5.08 4.13
C LEU A 56 -16.04 6.61 3.99
N ASP A 57 -17.06 7.25 4.55
CA ASP A 57 -17.18 8.71 4.62
C ASP A 57 -15.98 9.35 5.34
N SER A 58 -15.59 8.79 6.49
CA SER A 58 -14.44 9.27 7.25
C SER A 58 -13.13 9.08 6.48
N ILE A 59 -12.96 7.94 5.79
CA ILE A 59 -11.77 7.63 5.00
C ILE A 59 -11.66 8.60 3.81
N ILE A 60 -12.74 8.83 3.08
CA ILE A 60 -12.78 9.77 1.96
C ILE A 60 -12.39 11.16 2.45
N THR A 61 -13.02 11.65 3.52
CA THR A 61 -12.71 12.96 4.12
C THR A 61 -11.22 13.07 4.46
N LYS A 62 -10.64 12.05 5.11
CA LYS A 62 -9.23 12.07 5.50
C LYS A 62 -8.27 11.98 4.31
N ALA A 63 -8.62 11.21 3.28
CA ALA A 63 -7.83 11.11 2.06
C ALA A 63 -7.87 12.43 1.27
N GLU A 64 -9.03 13.09 1.21
CA GLU A 64 -9.19 14.39 0.55
C GLU A 64 -8.45 15.51 1.28
N GLU A 65 -8.35 15.49 2.62
CA GLU A 65 -7.55 16.45 3.39
C GLU A 65 -6.03 16.35 3.11
N CYS A 66 -5.57 15.24 2.53
CA CYS A 66 -4.16 14.99 2.29
C CYS A 66 -3.69 15.59 0.96
N SER A 67 -2.80 16.59 1.05
CA SER A 67 -2.32 17.35 -0.12
C SER A 67 -1.68 16.48 -1.19
N GLU A 68 -0.99 15.41 -0.79
CA GLU A 68 -0.33 14.50 -1.74
C GLU A 68 -1.31 13.78 -2.67
N TYR A 69 -2.52 13.48 -2.19
CA TYR A 69 -3.56 12.88 -3.03
C TYR A 69 -4.35 13.92 -3.83
N GLN A 70 -4.41 15.18 -3.36
CA GLN A 70 -5.01 16.30 -4.10
C GLN A 70 -4.19 16.73 -5.33
N GLU A 71 -2.88 16.57 -5.28
CA GLU A 71 -1.98 16.87 -6.41
C GLU A 71 -2.05 15.82 -7.54
N LEU A 72 -2.78 14.73 -7.34
CA LEU A 72 -3.00 13.72 -8.36
C LEU A 72 -3.91 14.26 -9.47
N LYS A 73 -3.53 13.99 -10.72
CA LYS A 73 -4.39 14.28 -11.89
C LYS A 73 -5.62 13.36 -11.96
N ASP A 74 -5.49 12.17 -11.37
CA ASP A 74 -6.53 11.15 -11.37
C ASP A 74 -7.26 11.17 -10.03
N LYS A 75 -8.56 10.81 -10.06
CA LYS A 75 -9.36 10.68 -8.85
C LYS A 75 -8.74 9.63 -7.92
N ILE A 76 -8.74 9.93 -6.62
CA ILE A 76 -8.32 8.99 -5.57
C ILE A 76 -9.13 7.69 -5.73
N ALA A 77 -8.46 6.54 -5.59
CA ALA A 77 -9.09 5.24 -5.49
C ALA A 77 -8.60 4.57 -4.20
N PHE A 78 -9.26 3.48 -3.81
CA PHE A 78 -8.94 2.76 -2.59
C PHE A 78 -8.78 1.26 -2.87
N SER A 79 -7.92 0.58 -2.13
CA SER A 79 -7.98 -0.87 -1.97
C SER A 79 -8.82 -1.20 -0.75
N PHE A 80 -9.55 -2.31 -0.82
CA PHE A 80 -10.31 -2.88 0.28
C PHE A 80 -9.99 -4.37 0.37
N GLY A 81 -9.31 -4.81 1.43
CA GLY A 81 -8.97 -6.21 1.62
C GLY A 81 -9.64 -6.78 2.87
N VAL A 82 -10.25 -7.94 2.72
CA VAL A 82 -10.79 -8.76 3.82
C VAL A 82 -9.83 -9.90 4.09
N TYR A 83 -9.31 -9.97 5.31
CA TYR A 83 -8.24 -10.88 5.72
C TYR A 83 -8.71 -11.78 6.87
N GLY A 84 -8.42 -13.07 6.75
CA GLY A 84 -8.66 -14.06 7.81
C GLY A 84 -7.51 -14.15 8.81
N GLU A 85 -7.62 -15.10 9.75
CA GLU A 85 -6.74 -15.20 10.92
C GLU A 85 -5.24 -15.27 10.60
N MET A 86 -4.84 -15.94 9.51
CA MET A 86 -3.42 -16.15 9.17
C MET A 86 -2.69 -14.88 8.72
N MET A 87 -3.42 -13.81 8.40
CA MET A 87 -2.89 -12.52 7.94
C MET A 87 -3.22 -11.39 8.92
N SER A 88 -3.72 -11.73 10.12
CA SER A 88 -4.05 -10.72 11.10
C SER A 88 -2.78 -9.99 11.52
N TYR A 89 -2.79 -8.65 11.43
CA TYR A 89 -1.72 -7.83 12.02
C TYR A 89 -1.75 -7.89 13.56
N SER A 90 -2.68 -8.67 14.13
CA SER A 90 -2.84 -8.97 15.55
C SER A 90 -1.92 -10.07 16.09
N GLU A 91 -0.90 -10.53 15.34
CA GLU A 91 0.22 -11.26 15.97
C GLU A 91 0.73 -10.42 17.14
N GLU A 92 0.78 -11.02 18.33
CA GLU A 92 1.04 -10.43 19.64
C GLU A 92 2.05 -9.26 19.62
N LEU A 93 1.59 -8.06 19.26
CA LEU A 93 2.22 -6.82 19.66
C LEU A 93 1.99 -6.73 21.16
N GLU A 94 2.96 -7.22 21.93
CA GLU A 94 3.11 -7.11 23.39
C GLU A 94 1.90 -6.50 24.12
N GLY A 95 0.83 -7.29 24.32
CA GLY A 95 -0.28 -6.93 25.20
C GLY A 95 -1.63 -6.58 24.57
N TYR A 96 -1.81 -6.66 23.25
CA TYR A 96 -3.14 -6.53 22.64
C TYR A 96 -3.84 -7.90 22.46
N ALA A 97 -5.12 -7.98 22.84
CA ALA A 97 -5.92 -9.20 22.69
C ALA A 97 -6.14 -9.55 21.21
N LYS A 98 -6.08 -10.85 20.86
CA LYS A 98 -6.43 -11.38 19.54
C LYS A 98 -7.81 -10.87 19.12
N LEU A 99 -7.89 -10.26 17.94
CA LEU A 99 -9.14 -9.74 17.38
C LEU A 99 -9.93 -10.86 16.71
N ALA A 100 -11.25 -10.69 16.63
CA ALA A 100 -12.08 -11.59 15.85
C ALA A 100 -11.89 -11.29 14.35
N SER A 101 -11.63 -12.35 13.58
CA SER A 101 -11.63 -12.31 12.12
C SER A 101 -13.06 -12.24 11.56
N PRO A 102 -13.24 -11.69 10.34
CA PRO A 102 -12.19 -11.16 9.46
C PRO A 102 -11.76 -9.72 9.82
N GLU A 103 -10.50 -9.40 9.58
CA GLU A 103 -9.96 -8.04 9.62
C GLU A 103 -10.09 -7.37 8.24
N VAL A 104 -10.21 -6.05 8.22
CA VAL A 104 -10.34 -5.26 6.99
C VAL A 104 -9.24 -4.23 6.92
N CYS A 105 -8.53 -4.20 5.80
CA CYS A 105 -7.58 -3.13 5.47
C CYS A 105 -8.11 -2.31 4.29
N ILE A 106 -8.21 -1.00 4.49
CA ILE A 106 -8.56 -0.05 3.45
C ILE A 106 -7.35 0.86 3.25
N SER A 107 -6.91 1.07 2.01
CA SER A 107 -5.76 1.94 1.73
C SER A 107 -6.07 2.89 0.59
N ALA A 108 -5.67 4.15 0.72
CA ALA A 108 -5.68 5.11 -0.38
C ALA A 108 -4.62 4.69 -1.41
N LEU A 109 -5.05 4.60 -2.66
CA LEU A 109 -4.20 4.17 -3.75
C LEU A 109 -3.55 5.37 -4.40
N TYR A 110 -2.23 5.33 -4.48
CA TYR A 110 -1.50 6.22 -5.36
C TYR A 110 -1.57 5.65 -6.79
N PRO A 111 -2.28 6.29 -7.74
CA PRO A 111 -2.70 5.68 -9.01
C PRO A 111 -1.56 5.13 -9.87
N LYS A 112 -0.37 5.73 -9.76
CA LYS A 112 0.83 5.30 -10.50
C LYS A 112 1.40 3.94 -10.04
N PHE A 113 0.96 3.44 -8.89
CA PHE A 113 1.62 2.35 -8.17
C PHE A 113 0.69 1.20 -7.76
N TYR A 114 -0.60 1.25 -8.10
CA TYR A 114 -1.51 0.19 -7.70
C TYR A 114 -1.62 -0.92 -8.75
N ASN A 115 -1.27 -2.14 -8.32
CA ASN A 115 -1.37 -3.32 -9.17
C ASN A 115 -2.78 -3.92 -9.13
N LEU A 116 -3.60 -3.54 -10.12
CA LEU A 116 -4.97 -4.04 -10.29
C LEU A 116 -5.05 -5.55 -10.54
N ASP A 117 -3.94 -6.22 -10.89
CA ASP A 117 -3.91 -7.67 -11.06
C ASP A 117 -4.40 -8.43 -9.82
N ARG A 118 -4.07 -7.89 -8.65
CA ARG A 118 -4.47 -8.46 -7.35
C ARG A 118 -5.94 -8.24 -7.02
N SER A 119 -6.63 -7.39 -7.77
CA SER A 119 -8.03 -7.07 -7.47
C SER A 119 -8.94 -8.20 -7.96
N VAL A 120 -9.82 -8.66 -7.08
CA VAL A 120 -10.82 -9.72 -7.36
C VAL A 120 -12.22 -9.13 -7.65
N GLY A 121 -12.40 -7.85 -7.35
CA GLY A 121 -13.66 -7.13 -7.55
C GLY A 121 -13.50 -5.63 -7.37
N VAL A 122 -14.61 -4.92 -7.54
CA VAL A 122 -14.71 -3.48 -7.28
C VAL A 122 -16.08 -3.17 -6.70
N PHE A 123 -16.16 -2.16 -5.85
CA PHE A 123 -17.41 -1.49 -5.53
C PHE A 123 -17.25 0.02 -5.64
N TYR A 124 -18.37 0.72 -5.77
CA TYR A 124 -18.42 2.16 -5.94
C TYR A 124 -19.14 2.80 -4.76
N TYR A 125 -18.55 3.85 -4.19
CA TYR A 125 -19.16 4.59 -3.10
C TYR A 125 -18.83 6.08 -3.21
N GLN A 126 -19.86 6.94 -3.24
CA GLN A 126 -19.73 8.39 -3.46
C GLN A 126 -18.83 8.78 -4.66
N GLY A 127 -18.92 7.97 -5.72
CA GLY A 127 -18.13 8.13 -6.94
C GLY A 127 -16.65 7.74 -6.81
N TYR A 128 -16.21 7.21 -5.68
CA TYR A 128 -14.88 6.63 -5.47
C TYR A 128 -14.87 5.15 -5.82
N ASN A 129 -13.76 4.68 -6.37
CA ASN A 129 -13.55 3.27 -6.72
C ASN A 129 -12.83 2.58 -5.56
N TYR A 130 -13.39 1.47 -5.08
CA TYR A 130 -12.77 0.60 -4.10
C TYR A 130 -12.49 -0.75 -4.73
N TYR A 131 -11.23 -1.05 -4.99
CA TYR A 131 -10.79 -2.32 -5.56
C TYR A 131 -10.58 -3.35 -4.45
N ILE A 132 -11.28 -4.47 -4.56
CA ILE A 132 -11.22 -5.55 -3.57
C ILE A 132 -9.94 -6.34 -3.80
N THR A 133 -8.94 -6.23 -2.91
CA THR A 133 -7.62 -6.88 -3.05
C THR A 133 -7.58 -8.30 -2.53
N ASN A 134 -8.37 -8.58 -1.51
CA ASN A 134 -8.48 -9.87 -0.88
C ASN A 134 -9.91 -10.06 -0.39
N LEU A 135 -10.44 -11.27 -0.55
CA LEU A 135 -11.79 -11.62 -0.17
C LEU A 135 -11.72 -12.97 0.55
N TYR A 136 -11.20 -12.95 1.78
CA TYR A 136 -11.17 -14.14 2.64
C TYR A 136 -12.57 -14.69 2.87
N ASP A 137 -13.52 -13.79 3.12
CA ASP A 137 -14.95 -14.04 3.05
C ASP A 137 -15.65 -12.83 2.41
N ASP A 138 -16.87 -13.04 1.95
CA ASP A 138 -17.69 -12.03 1.29
C ASP A 138 -18.74 -11.41 2.22
N THR A 139 -18.56 -11.53 3.55
CA THR A 139 -19.56 -11.10 4.55
C THR A 139 -19.99 -9.64 4.40
N TYR A 140 -19.09 -8.78 3.93
CA TYR A 140 -19.34 -7.34 3.77
C TYR A 140 -19.84 -6.93 2.39
N PHE A 141 -20.05 -7.90 1.51
CA PHE A 141 -20.32 -7.64 0.11
C PHE A 141 -21.49 -8.46 -0.41
N LYS A 142 -22.26 -7.83 -1.29
CA LYS A 142 -23.22 -8.53 -2.14
C LYS A 142 -22.73 -8.47 -3.58
N LYS A 143 -22.41 -9.62 -4.14
CA LYS A 143 -22.02 -9.72 -5.56
C LYS A 143 -23.20 -9.33 -6.46
N THR A 144 -22.93 -8.46 -7.43
CA THR A 144 -23.92 -8.09 -8.45
C THR A 144 -23.76 -8.96 -9.70
N SER A 145 -24.63 -8.80 -10.69
CA SER A 145 -24.46 -9.40 -12.03
C SER A 145 -23.52 -8.60 -12.94
N GLU A 146 -23.05 -7.43 -12.50
CA GLU A 146 -22.25 -6.54 -13.32
C GLU A 146 -20.76 -6.90 -13.26
N VAL A 147 -20.09 -6.64 -14.37
CA VAL A 147 -18.64 -6.75 -14.51
C VAL A 147 -18.11 -5.48 -15.13
N VAL A 148 -16.88 -5.11 -14.77
CA VAL A 148 -16.17 -3.99 -15.40
C VAL A 148 -14.83 -4.45 -15.93
N ILE A 149 -14.45 -3.89 -17.08
CA ILE A 149 -13.13 -4.13 -17.67
C ILE A 149 -12.21 -3.04 -17.16
N VAL A 150 -11.21 -3.43 -16.39
CA VAL A 150 -10.12 -2.54 -15.97
C VAL A 150 -8.91 -2.75 -16.84
N ARG A 151 -8.15 -1.67 -17.05
CA ARG A 151 -6.91 -1.69 -17.80
C ARG A 151 -5.75 -1.31 -16.88
N TYR A 152 -4.68 -2.11 -16.89
CA TYR A 152 -3.56 -1.95 -15.97
C TYR A 152 -2.25 -2.45 -16.58
N ILE A 153 -1.13 -2.10 -15.96
CA ILE A 153 0.19 -2.51 -16.42
C ILE A 153 0.38 -4.01 -16.16
N ASP A 154 0.82 -4.74 -17.16
CA ASP A 154 1.19 -6.15 -17.06
C ASP A 154 2.18 -6.37 -15.89
N PRO A 155 1.85 -7.23 -14.91
CA PRO A 155 2.71 -7.54 -13.77
C PRO A 155 4.12 -8.01 -14.17
N GLU A 156 4.27 -8.66 -15.33
CA GLU A 156 5.60 -9.07 -15.83
C GLU A 156 6.46 -7.88 -16.30
N LYS A 157 5.82 -6.75 -16.62
CA LYS A 157 6.50 -5.50 -16.98
C LYS A 157 6.66 -4.56 -15.79
N TRP A 158 5.99 -4.87 -14.68
CA TRP A 158 5.94 -4.07 -13.48
C TRP A 158 7.32 -3.92 -12.80
N GLN A 159 7.80 -2.69 -12.68
CA GLN A 159 9.07 -2.38 -12.01
C GLN A 159 8.81 -2.13 -10.51
N SER A 160 8.83 -3.21 -9.70
CA SER A 160 8.46 -3.19 -8.27
C SER A 160 9.27 -2.20 -7.42
N ALA A 161 10.58 -2.07 -7.66
CA ALA A 161 11.47 -1.24 -6.85
C ALA A 161 11.24 0.28 -6.96
N ILE A 162 10.55 0.76 -8.00
CA ILE A 162 10.25 2.20 -8.20
C ILE A 162 8.92 2.59 -7.56
N HIS A 163 8.07 1.59 -7.33
CA HIS A 163 6.69 1.77 -6.92
C HIS A 163 6.45 1.45 -5.44
N ASP A 164 7.48 0.94 -4.75
CA ASP A 164 7.48 0.79 -3.30
C ASP A 164 7.65 2.16 -2.63
N ARG A 165 6.52 2.71 -2.15
CA ARG A 165 6.50 3.96 -1.40
C ARG A 165 6.87 3.78 0.07
N GLY A 166 7.09 2.54 0.54
CA GLY A 166 7.16 2.22 1.96
C GLY A 166 5.85 2.56 2.67
N ASP A 167 5.93 2.96 3.94
CA ASP A 167 4.76 3.30 4.78
C ASP A 167 4.12 4.68 4.45
N ARG A 168 4.22 5.14 3.20
CA ARG A 168 3.74 6.46 2.77
C ARG A 168 2.36 6.45 2.11
N ASP A 169 1.62 5.35 2.23
CA ASP A 169 0.23 5.33 1.81
C ASP A 169 -0.67 5.42 3.06
N MET A 170 -1.74 6.21 2.97
CA MET A 170 -2.75 6.23 4.02
C MET A 170 -3.50 4.91 3.99
N TYR A 171 -3.59 4.25 5.15
CA TYR A 171 -4.31 3.01 5.31
C TYR A 171 -5.04 2.98 6.64
N TRP A 172 -6.03 2.09 6.76
CA TRP A 172 -6.82 1.86 7.96
C TRP A 172 -7.09 0.38 8.10
N TRP A 173 -6.66 -0.17 9.23
CA TRP A 173 -7.02 -1.53 9.64
C TRP A 173 -8.18 -1.49 10.63
N TYR A 174 -9.13 -2.39 10.41
CA TYR A 174 -10.29 -2.59 11.28
C TYR A 174 -10.39 -4.06 11.66
N GLY A 175 -10.79 -4.33 12.90
CA GLY A 175 -11.08 -5.66 13.39
C GLY A 175 -12.21 -5.64 14.41
N TYR A 176 -12.80 -6.79 14.70
CA TYR A 176 -13.88 -6.89 15.68
C TYR A 176 -13.32 -7.15 17.08
N LYS A 177 -13.78 -6.34 18.04
CA LYS A 177 -13.54 -6.50 19.47
C LYS A 177 -14.88 -6.41 20.21
N ASN A 178 -15.29 -7.49 20.87
CA ASN A 178 -16.59 -7.59 21.56
C ASN A 178 -17.77 -7.15 20.65
N GLU A 179 -17.88 -7.78 19.48
CA GLU A 179 -18.94 -7.49 18.47
C GLU A 179 -18.93 -6.07 17.89
N SER A 180 -17.97 -5.23 18.28
CA SER A 180 -17.81 -3.88 17.77
C SER A 180 -16.62 -3.80 16.81
N LEU A 181 -16.84 -3.20 15.65
CA LEU A 181 -15.77 -2.90 14.70
C LEU A 181 -14.94 -1.73 15.23
N VAL A 182 -13.62 -1.93 15.38
CA VAL A 182 -12.70 -0.93 15.91
C VAL A 182 -11.56 -0.68 14.91
N ASN A 183 -11.10 0.57 14.81
CA ASN A 183 -9.87 0.88 14.09
C ASN A 183 -8.67 0.50 14.97
N ILE A 184 -7.77 -0.31 14.42
CA ILE A 184 -6.66 -0.93 15.18
C ILE A 184 -5.32 -0.34 14.78
N GLN A 185 -5.21 0.13 13.54
CA GLN A 185 -4.03 0.77 13.01
C GLN A 185 -4.44 1.71 11.87
N TYR A 186 -3.67 2.78 11.68
CA TYR A 186 -3.83 3.63 10.51
C TYR A 186 -2.51 4.28 10.10
N GLY A 187 -2.30 4.40 8.79
CA GLY A 187 -1.29 5.24 8.17
C GLY A 187 -1.76 6.68 8.07
N ARG A 188 -0.84 7.63 8.25
CA ARG A 188 -1.13 9.08 8.17
C ARG A 188 -0.77 9.62 6.79
N CYS A 189 -1.36 10.76 6.44
CA CYS A 189 -0.94 11.51 5.27
C CYS A 189 0.58 11.77 5.35
N PRO A 190 1.37 11.43 4.33
CA PRO A 190 2.80 11.65 4.36
C PRO A 190 3.12 13.13 4.49
N THR A 191 4.00 13.47 5.43
CA THR A 191 4.57 14.82 5.47
C THR A 191 5.58 14.94 4.34
N LEU A 192 5.44 15.95 3.50
CA LEU A 192 6.30 16.17 2.33
C LEU A 192 7.79 16.42 2.65
N ASN A 193 8.22 16.41 3.92
CA ASN A 193 9.62 16.48 4.35
C ASN A 193 9.86 15.73 5.68
N PRO A 194 10.91 14.90 5.81
CA PRO A 194 11.64 14.72 7.06
C PRO A 194 12.67 15.83 7.29
#